data_AF-A0A2I0DSD4-F1
#
_entry.id   AF-A0A2I0DSD4-F1
#
_cell.length_a   1.000
_cell.length_b   1.000
_cell.length_c   1.000
_cell.angle_alpha   90.00
_cell.angle_beta   90.00
_cell.angle_gamma   90.00
#
_symmetry.space_group_name_H-M   'P 1'
#
loop_
_entity.id
_entity.type
_entity.pdbx_description
1 polymer ?
#
loop_
_entity_poly.entity_id
_entity_poly.type
_entity_poly.pdbx_seq_one_letter_code
_entity_poly.pdbx_strand_id
1 'polypeptide(L)'
;MAENDSSQEKTEEATARKLQQAKDKGQVARSKDLGTSAVLIAAAVGLVMTGPSIAKAMHNIMTNLFVMTREEIFDTRQMMNIWSMVGNELASPLLGFIAFLALIAFVGNIALGGMSFSAKACMPKSSKMNPAKGLKRMFGVQAVVELTKGIAKFSVVAITAYLVLNIYLNDILMLSQDHLPGNIYHALDLVSWIFILLCASTFLIVAIDVPYQIWNHSKELKMTKQEVKDEYKDTEGKPEVKGRIRQLQQEMAQRRMMGEVPNADVIVVNPEHYAVAVKYDATKSTAPFVVAKGVDEVAFKIREIAREHNVAIVTAAPLARAIYHTTKIDQEIPEGLFTAVAQVLAYVFQLRQFQKGKGRRPNAVPTKQPIPDELKH
;
A
#
# COMPACT_ATOMS: atom_id res chain seq x y z
N MET A 1 16.68 29.55 2.31
CA MET A 1 16.22 28.15 2.30
C MET A 1 15.87 27.78 3.73
N ALA A 2 14.63 27.37 3.97
CA ALA A 2 14.04 27.22 5.30
C ALA A 2 14.68 26.04 6.07
N GLU A 3 15.54 26.36 7.02
CA GLU A 3 15.91 25.50 8.13
C GLU A 3 15.13 25.97 9.36
N ASN A 4 14.57 25.03 10.14
CA ASN A 4 13.90 25.19 11.45
C ASN A 4 12.36 25.16 11.52
N ASP A 5 11.70 24.19 10.90
CA ASP A 5 10.35 23.73 11.31
C ASP A 5 10.35 22.34 11.99
N SER A 6 11.52 21.85 12.43
CA SER A 6 11.68 20.51 13.02
C SER A 6 11.40 20.44 14.53
N SER A 7 10.79 21.47 15.12
CA SER A 7 10.60 21.57 16.58
C SER A 7 9.23 21.08 17.07
N GLN A 8 8.33 20.63 16.17
CA GLN A 8 7.12 19.95 16.60
C GLN A 8 7.43 18.50 16.99
N GLU A 9 7.04 18.13 18.21
CA GLU A 9 7.11 16.74 18.63
C GLU A 9 6.28 15.85 17.70
N LYS A 10 6.89 14.76 17.23
CA LYS A 10 6.25 13.74 16.42
C LYS A 10 5.37 12.88 17.32
N THR A 11 4.10 13.27 17.45
CA THR A 11 3.13 12.59 18.31
C THR A 11 2.23 11.64 17.54
N GLU A 12 1.96 11.91 16.26
CA GLU A 12 1.03 11.15 15.43
C GLU A 12 1.64 9.86 14.89
N GLU A 13 0.80 8.85 14.69
CA GLU A 13 1.22 7.59 14.07
C GLU A 13 1.52 7.75 12.58
N ALA A 14 2.36 6.86 12.05
CA ALA A 14 2.70 6.87 10.64
C ALA A 14 1.51 6.43 9.79
N THR A 15 1.16 7.20 8.76
CA THR A 15 0.16 6.82 7.77
C THR A 15 0.61 5.59 6.97
N ALA A 16 -0.34 4.90 6.32
CA ALA A 16 -0.05 3.76 5.45
C ALA A 16 0.94 4.13 4.31
N ARG A 17 0.82 5.35 3.77
CA ARG A 17 1.71 5.83 2.71
C ARG A 17 3.12 6.13 3.24
N LYS A 18 3.30 6.70 4.44
CA LYS A 18 4.62 6.84 5.06
C LYS A 18 5.28 5.49 5.35
N LEU A 19 4.52 4.49 5.83
CA LEU A 19 4.99 3.12 6.01
C LEU A 19 5.46 2.49 4.70
N GLN A 20 4.70 2.67 3.62
CA GLN A 20 5.08 2.17 2.30
C GLN A 20 6.36 2.85 1.79
N GLN A 21 6.45 4.18 1.90
CA GLN A 21 7.66 4.91 1.51
C GLN A 21 8.90 4.49 2.32
N ALA A 22 8.73 4.18 3.60
CA ALA A 22 9.81 3.65 4.44
C ALA A 22 10.28 2.29 3.91
N LYS A 23 9.35 1.39 3.59
CA LYS A 23 9.66 0.09 2.95
C LYS A 23 10.34 0.27 1.60
N ASP A 24 9.87 1.17 0.74
CA ASP A 24 10.47 1.44 -0.57
C ASP A 24 11.88 2.02 -0.47
N LYS A 25 12.19 2.73 0.62
CA LYS A 25 13.53 3.24 0.95
C LYS A 25 14.42 2.18 1.62
N GLY A 26 13.90 0.97 1.89
CA GLY A 26 14.60 -0.10 2.58
C GLY A 26 14.71 0.09 4.10
N GLN A 27 13.92 1.00 4.68
CA GLN A 27 13.88 1.24 6.12
C GLN A 27 12.82 0.31 6.74
N VAL A 28 13.28 -0.82 7.27
CA VAL A 28 12.46 -1.80 8.00
C VAL A 28 13.08 -2.04 9.38
N ALA A 29 12.26 -2.40 10.36
CA ALA A 29 12.75 -2.83 11.66
C ALA A 29 13.69 -4.04 11.51
N ARG A 30 14.89 -3.96 12.08
CA ARG A 30 15.84 -5.08 12.10
C ARG A 30 16.47 -5.19 13.48
N SER A 31 16.46 -6.39 14.05
CA SER A 31 17.24 -6.72 15.24
C SER A 31 18.44 -7.55 14.82
N LYS A 32 19.64 -7.03 15.06
CA LYS A 32 20.88 -7.78 14.81
C LYS A 32 21.02 -8.96 15.77
N ASP A 33 20.49 -8.80 16.98
CA ASP A 33 20.56 -9.82 18.03
C ASP A 33 19.65 -11.00 17.68
N LEU A 34 18.44 -10.75 17.17
CA LEU A 34 17.54 -11.81 16.71
C LEU A 34 18.21 -12.70 15.64
N GLY A 35 18.81 -12.08 14.62
CA GLY A 35 19.51 -12.81 13.56
C GLY A 35 20.69 -13.63 14.10
N THR A 36 21.48 -13.03 15.00
CA THR A 36 22.66 -13.70 15.60
C THR A 36 22.24 -14.86 16.48
N SER A 37 21.27 -14.67 17.37
CA SER A 37 20.73 -15.71 18.25
C SER A 37 20.08 -16.86 17.49
N ALA A 38 19.32 -16.56 16.43
CA ALA A 38 18.73 -17.60 15.59
C ALA A 38 19.80 -18.49 14.96
N VAL A 39 20.89 -17.89 14.45
CA VAL A 39 22.02 -18.63 13.88
C VAL A 39 22.77 -19.43 14.95
N LEU A 40 22.99 -18.88 16.14
CA LEU A 40 23.66 -19.59 17.24
C LEU A 40 22.86 -20.82 17.70
N ILE A 41 21.55 -20.67 17.89
CA ILE A 41 20.67 -21.79 18.25
C ILE A 41 20.61 -22.81 17.12
N ALA A 42 20.51 -22.38 15.87
CA ALA A 42 20.58 -23.29 14.73
C ALA A 42 21.94 -23.98 14.60
N ALA A 43 23.04 -23.34 14.97
CA ALA A 43 24.34 -23.99 15.03
C ALA A 43 24.36 -25.07 16.10
N ALA A 44 23.82 -24.81 17.28
CA ALA A 44 23.74 -25.80 18.35
C ALA A 44 22.86 -27.00 17.97
N VAL A 45 21.63 -26.75 17.52
CA VAL A 45 20.70 -27.80 17.08
C VAL A 45 21.23 -28.53 15.85
N GLY A 46 21.73 -27.78 14.86
CA GLY A 46 22.30 -28.33 13.64
C GLY A 46 23.49 -29.23 13.93
N LEU A 47 24.37 -28.84 14.85
CA LEU A 47 25.52 -29.66 15.25
C LEU A 47 25.07 -30.95 15.94
N VAL A 48 24.02 -30.93 16.77
CA VAL A 48 23.48 -32.17 17.34
C VAL A 48 22.87 -33.08 16.27
N MET A 49 22.20 -32.50 15.27
CA MET A 49 21.58 -33.27 14.18
C MET A 49 22.60 -33.86 13.20
N THR A 50 23.58 -33.07 12.75
CA THR A 50 24.54 -33.47 11.71
C THR A 50 25.87 -33.95 12.28
N GLY A 51 26.19 -33.60 13.52
CA GLY A 51 27.45 -33.92 14.21
C GLY A 51 27.79 -35.41 14.21
N PRO A 52 26.85 -36.33 14.53
CA PRO A 52 27.11 -37.77 14.45
C PRO A 52 27.54 -38.22 13.04
N SER A 53 26.95 -37.65 11.99
CA SER A 53 27.32 -37.95 10.60
C SER A 53 28.68 -37.38 10.24
N ILE A 54 28.99 -36.16 10.69
CA ILE A 54 30.32 -35.54 10.51
C ILE A 54 31.40 -36.35 11.25
N ALA A 55 31.13 -36.77 12.48
CA ALA A 55 32.04 -37.58 13.28
C ALA A 55 32.30 -38.94 12.63
N LYS A 56 31.25 -39.59 12.10
CA LYS A 56 31.38 -40.84 11.34
C LYS A 56 32.19 -40.66 10.05
N ALA A 57 31.93 -39.60 9.29
CA ALA A 57 32.70 -39.28 8.08
C ALA A 57 34.18 -39.03 8.41
N MET A 58 34.47 -38.27 9.48
CA MET A 58 35.83 -38.06 9.99
C MET A 58 36.50 -39.35 10.42
N HIS A 59 35.77 -40.21 11.14
CA HIS A 59 36.27 -41.52 11.54
C HIS A 59 36.65 -42.37 10.32
N ASN A 60 35.77 -42.47 9.32
CA ASN A 60 36.01 -43.21 8.07
C ASN A 60 37.21 -42.67 7.29
N ILE A 61 37.30 -41.34 7.14
CA ILE A 61 38.42 -40.71 6.47
C ILE A 61 39.71 -41.03 7.20
N MET A 62 39.73 -40.89 8.53
CA MET A 62 40.93 -41.15 9.34
C MET A 62 41.36 -42.62 9.27
N THR A 63 40.43 -43.57 9.39
CA THR A 63 40.76 -45.00 9.29
C THR A 63 41.30 -45.37 7.91
N ASN A 64 40.68 -44.86 6.84
CA ASN A 64 41.15 -45.09 5.48
C ASN A 64 42.53 -44.46 5.23
N LEU A 65 42.81 -43.27 5.78
CA LEU A 65 44.10 -42.61 5.64
C LEU A 65 45.22 -43.28 6.43
N PHE A 66 44.90 -43.97 7.53
CA PHE A 66 45.87 -44.73 8.31
C PHE A 66 46.07 -46.18 7.82
N VAL A 67 45.26 -46.64 6.88
CA VAL A 67 45.41 -47.94 6.24
C VAL A 67 45.76 -47.72 4.77
N MET A 68 47.06 -47.61 4.48
CA MET A 68 47.56 -47.42 3.11
C MET A 68 47.89 -48.75 2.46
N THR A 69 47.42 -48.93 1.22
CA THR A 69 47.82 -50.03 0.36
C THR A 69 49.19 -49.76 -0.27
N ARG A 70 49.86 -50.82 -0.73
CA ARG A 70 51.15 -50.69 -1.42
C ARG A 70 51.05 -49.80 -2.66
N GLU A 71 49.96 -49.87 -3.40
CA GLU A 71 49.77 -49.06 -4.61
C GLU A 71 49.67 -47.57 -4.29
N GLU A 72 48.98 -47.20 -3.22
CA GLU A 72 48.86 -45.81 -2.75
C GLU A 72 50.20 -45.22 -2.27
N ILE A 73 51.10 -46.06 -1.76
CA ILE A 73 52.44 -45.63 -1.31
C ILE A 73 53.37 -45.32 -2.49
N PHE A 74 53.28 -46.12 -3.56
CA PHE A 74 54.26 -46.08 -4.66
C PHE A 74 53.78 -45.32 -5.92
N ASP A 75 52.48 -45.01 -6.05
CA ASP A 75 51.95 -44.20 -7.15
C ASP A 75 51.43 -42.84 -6.66
N THR A 76 52.11 -41.77 -7.05
CA THR A 76 51.75 -40.39 -6.69
C THR A 76 50.40 -39.93 -7.27
N ARG A 77 49.85 -40.62 -8.29
CA ARG A 77 48.53 -40.31 -8.85
C ARG A 77 47.40 -40.71 -7.90
N GLN A 78 47.60 -41.73 -7.07
CA GLN A 78 46.62 -42.19 -6.08
C GLN A 78 46.31 -41.11 -5.02
N MET A 79 47.24 -40.18 -4.79
CA MET A 79 47.06 -39.08 -3.83
C MET A 79 45.86 -38.18 -4.19
N MET A 80 45.50 -38.06 -5.47
CA MET A 80 44.32 -37.29 -5.89
C MET A 80 42.99 -37.99 -5.55
N ASN A 81 42.98 -39.33 -5.46
CA ASN A 81 41.78 -40.09 -5.11
C ASN A 81 41.37 -39.86 -3.65
N ILE A 82 42.32 -39.52 -2.77
CA ILE A 82 42.05 -39.14 -1.38
C ILE A 82 41.05 -37.98 -1.30
N TRP A 83 41.24 -36.94 -2.11
CA TRP A 83 40.33 -35.78 -2.13
C TRP A 83 38.92 -36.16 -2.59
N SER A 84 38.80 -37.13 -3.49
CA SER A 84 37.49 -37.65 -3.93
C SER A 84 36.77 -38.39 -2.80
N MET A 85 37.48 -39.21 -2.03
CA MET A 85 36.94 -39.91 -0.86
C MET A 85 36.53 -38.91 0.23
N VAL A 86 37.42 -37.98 0.59
CA VAL A 86 37.13 -36.91 1.56
C VAL A 86 35.91 -36.10 1.13
N GLY A 87 35.85 -35.73 -0.15
CA GLY A 87 34.71 -35.02 -0.73
C GLY A 87 33.41 -35.81 -0.60
N ASN A 88 33.40 -37.10 -0.97
CA ASN A 88 32.20 -37.93 -0.92
C ASN A 88 31.68 -38.15 0.51
N GLU A 89 32.59 -38.37 1.47
CA GLU A 89 32.23 -38.59 2.88
C GLU A 89 31.73 -37.31 3.56
N LEU A 90 32.35 -36.16 3.30
CA LEU A 90 32.01 -34.89 3.97
C LEU A 90 30.98 -34.04 3.26
N ALA A 91 30.82 -34.14 1.95
CA ALA A 91 29.97 -33.23 1.18
C ALA A 91 28.55 -33.23 1.72
N SER A 92 27.93 -34.40 1.89
CA SER A 92 26.55 -34.52 2.38
C SER A 92 26.34 -33.88 3.77
N PRO A 93 27.04 -34.31 4.84
CA PRO A 93 26.79 -33.78 6.18
C PRO A 93 27.19 -32.30 6.32
N LEU A 94 28.25 -31.86 5.65
CA LEU A 94 28.74 -30.48 5.75
C LEU A 94 27.87 -29.52 4.95
N LEU A 95 27.46 -29.88 3.72
CA LEU A 95 26.51 -29.08 2.94
C LEU A 95 25.14 -29.04 3.63
N GLY A 96 24.68 -30.14 4.22
CA GLY A 96 23.44 -30.16 5.01
C GLY A 96 23.49 -29.17 6.17
N PHE A 97 24.58 -29.17 6.94
CA PHE A 97 24.79 -28.23 8.05
C PHE A 97 24.86 -26.77 7.57
N ILE A 98 25.65 -26.49 6.52
CA ILE A 98 25.78 -25.14 5.95
C ILE A 98 24.45 -24.65 5.38
N ALA A 99 23.73 -25.50 4.65
CA ALA A 99 22.43 -25.15 4.07
C ALA A 99 21.39 -24.85 5.16
N PHE A 100 21.39 -25.64 6.24
CA PHE A 100 20.53 -25.39 7.40
C PHE A 100 20.86 -24.04 8.06
N LEU A 101 22.14 -23.76 8.31
CA LEU A 101 22.57 -22.48 8.87
C LEU A 101 22.24 -21.30 7.95
N ALA A 102 22.46 -21.45 6.64
CA ALA A 102 22.16 -20.41 5.66
C ALA A 102 20.65 -20.11 5.62
N LEU A 103 19.82 -21.16 5.68
CA LEU A 103 18.36 -21.03 5.74
C LEU A 103 17.94 -20.25 7.00
N ILE A 104 18.43 -20.64 8.18
CA ILE A 104 18.07 -19.95 9.42
C ILE A 104 18.64 -18.53 9.48
N ALA A 105 19.86 -18.31 8.97
CA ALA A 105 20.44 -16.97 8.86
C ALA A 105 19.56 -16.06 7.98
N PHE A 106 19.08 -16.58 6.86
CA PHE A 106 18.18 -15.86 5.97
C PHE A 106 16.85 -15.54 6.64
N VAL A 107 16.19 -16.55 7.22
CA VAL A 107 14.89 -16.40 7.89
C VAL A 107 15.00 -15.50 9.12
N GLY A 108 15.99 -15.69 9.98
CA GLY A 108 16.19 -14.93 11.21
C GLY A 108 16.42 -13.44 10.98
N ASN A 109 17.12 -13.07 9.90
CA ASN A 109 17.31 -11.66 9.53
C ASN A 109 16.06 -11.00 8.93
N ILE A 110 15.15 -11.78 8.34
CA ILE A 110 13.93 -11.30 7.69
C ILE A 110 12.72 -11.36 8.63
N ALA A 111 12.76 -12.20 9.67
CA ALA A 111 11.63 -12.47 10.56
C ALA A 111 11.01 -11.21 11.19
N LEU A 112 11.81 -10.18 11.50
CA LEU A 112 11.31 -8.96 12.14
C LEU A 112 10.74 -7.94 11.15
N GLY A 113 11.51 -7.57 10.12
CA GLY A 113 11.19 -6.46 9.22
C GLY A 113 10.50 -6.89 7.93
N GLY A 114 10.40 -8.19 7.68
CA GLY A 114 9.98 -8.76 6.41
C GLY A 114 10.99 -8.54 5.30
N MET A 115 10.62 -9.00 4.10
CA MET A 115 11.45 -8.83 2.91
C MET A 115 11.11 -7.48 2.25
N SER A 116 12.09 -6.58 2.21
CA SER A 116 12.00 -5.31 1.48
C SER A 116 13.12 -5.26 0.44
N PHE A 117 12.72 -5.19 -0.83
CA PHE A 117 13.63 -4.99 -1.95
C PHE A 117 13.65 -3.50 -2.32
N SER A 118 14.79 -2.83 -2.10
CA SER A 118 14.95 -1.41 -2.40
C SER A 118 16.21 -1.18 -3.23
N ALA A 119 16.05 -0.96 -4.53
CA ALA A 119 17.14 -0.54 -5.41
C ALA A 119 17.79 0.78 -4.93
N LYS A 120 16.97 1.67 -4.34
CA LYS A 120 17.44 2.96 -3.76
C LYS A 120 18.32 2.78 -2.51
N ALA A 121 18.23 1.65 -1.82
CA ALA A 121 19.10 1.35 -0.68
C ALA A 121 20.50 0.92 -1.13
N CYS A 122 20.63 0.29 -2.31
CA CYS A 122 21.89 -0.15 -2.91
C CYS A 122 22.67 0.97 -3.62
N MET A 123 22.04 2.11 -3.90
CA MET A 123 22.73 3.24 -4.55
C MET A 123 23.78 3.89 -3.63
N PRO A 124 24.94 4.31 -4.15
CA PRO A 124 25.93 5.04 -3.38
C PRO A 124 25.34 6.38 -2.92
N LYS A 125 25.43 6.66 -1.61
CA LYS A 125 24.99 7.93 -1.02
C LYS A 125 26.19 8.59 -0.37
N SER A 126 26.66 9.70 -0.94
CA SER A 126 27.77 10.51 -0.41
C SER A 126 27.55 10.93 1.04
N SER A 127 26.29 11.10 1.45
CA SER A 127 25.90 11.40 2.83
C SER A 127 26.27 10.32 3.87
N LYS A 128 26.46 9.05 3.44
CA LYS A 128 26.89 7.95 4.32
C LYS A 128 28.40 7.90 4.54
N MET A 129 29.20 8.59 3.71
CA MET A 129 30.67 8.60 3.78
C MET A 129 31.23 9.77 4.59
N ASN A 130 30.39 10.58 5.24
CA ASN A 130 30.86 11.75 5.99
C ASN A 130 31.51 11.33 7.33
N PRO A 131 32.83 11.56 7.54
CA PRO A 131 33.55 11.13 8.75
C PRO A 131 33.09 11.87 10.02
N ALA A 132 32.70 13.14 9.92
CA ALA A 132 32.21 13.92 11.07
C ALA A 132 30.89 13.35 11.62
N LYS A 133 29.98 12.90 10.75
CA LYS A 133 28.76 12.20 11.16
C LYS A 133 29.07 10.84 11.79
N GLY A 134 30.11 10.14 11.31
CA GLY A 134 30.61 8.90 11.89
C GLY A 134 31.12 9.09 13.32
N LEU A 135 31.98 10.08 13.54
CA LEU A 135 32.52 10.43 14.87
C LEU A 135 31.42 10.81 15.87
N LYS A 136 30.44 11.62 15.46
CA LYS A 136 29.29 11.97 16.32
C LYS A 136 28.47 10.74 16.73
N ARG A 137 28.36 9.74 15.86
CA ARG A 137 27.68 8.48 16.18
C ARG A 137 28.51 7.60 17.12
N MET A 138 29.84 7.58 16.98
CA MET A 138 30.75 6.79 17.81
C MET A 138 30.91 7.32 19.24
N PHE A 139 30.82 8.64 19.45
CA PHE A 139 31.01 9.28 20.77
C PHE A 139 29.73 9.97 21.30
N GLY A 140 28.56 9.66 20.72
CA GLY A 140 27.28 10.24 21.14
C GLY A 140 26.55 9.40 22.20
N VAL A 141 25.37 9.87 22.62
CA VAL A 141 24.46 9.16 23.55
C VAL A 141 24.13 7.74 23.05
N GLN A 142 24.03 7.55 21.73
CA GLN A 142 23.82 6.24 21.13
C GLN A 142 24.93 5.24 21.46
N ALA A 143 26.19 5.68 21.49
CA ALA A 143 27.31 4.80 21.80
C ALA A 143 27.27 4.32 23.26
N VAL A 144 26.88 5.19 24.20
CA VAL A 144 26.69 4.82 25.61
C VAL A 144 25.56 3.80 25.75
N VAL A 145 24.44 4.00 25.05
CA VAL A 145 23.32 3.03 25.06
C VAL A 145 23.75 1.68 24.47
N GLU A 146 24.48 1.67 23.36
CA GLU A 146 25.01 0.45 22.76
C GLU A 146 26.02 -0.26 23.68
N LEU A 147 26.90 0.48 24.36
CA LEU A 147 27.84 -0.06 25.35
C LEU A 147 27.10 -0.74 26.50
N THR A 148 26.12 -0.05 27.10
CA THR A 148 25.31 -0.60 28.20
C THR A 148 24.59 -1.87 27.76
N LYS A 149 24.01 -1.88 26.55
CA LYS A 149 23.42 -3.11 25.98
C LYS A 149 24.48 -4.21 25.82
N GLY A 150 25.68 -3.88 25.33
CA GLY A 150 26.79 -4.82 25.19
C GLY A 150 27.19 -5.47 26.52
N ILE A 151 27.36 -4.67 27.57
CA ILE A 151 27.67 -5.15 28.92
C ILE A 151 26.55 -6.04 29.44
N ALA A 152 25.28 -5.62 29.30
CA ALA A 152 24.14 -6.43 29.73
C ALA A 152 24.10 -7.80 29.03
N LYS A 153 24.32 -7.84 27.71
CA LYS A 153 24.40 -9.09 26.93
C LYS A 153 25.52 -10.00 27.42
N PHE A 154 26.71 -9.43 27.61
CA PHE A 154 27.85 -10.16 28.14
C PHE A 154 27.54 -10.76 29.52
N SER A 155 26.94 -9.98 30.42
CA SER A 155 26.54 -10.45 31.75
C SER A 155 25.54 -11.61 31.68
N VAL A 156 24.55 -11.58 30.79
CA VAL A 156 23.60 -12.70 30.61
C VAL A 156 24.34 -13.99 30.23
N VAL A 157 25.23 -13.92 29.24
CA VAL A 157 25.99 -15.09 28.79
C VAL A 157 26.97 -15.56 29.86
N ALA A 158 27.68 -14.65 30.52
CA ALA A 158 28.64 -14.97 31.57
C ALA A 158 27.98 -15.62 32.80
N ILE A 159 26.85 -15.08 33.26
CA ILE A 159 26.07 -15.65 34.36
C ILE A 159 25.54 -17.03 33.96
N THR A 160 25.01 -17.17 32.74
CA THR A 160 24.50 -18.47 32.29
C THR A 160 25.63 -19.50 32.19
N ALA A 161 26.79 -19.12 31.67
CA ALA A 161 27.97 -19.97 31.62
C ALA A 161 28.42 -20.42 33.02
N TYR A 162 28.46 -19.49 33.98
CA TYR A 162 28.78 -19.83 35.37
C TYR A 162 27.77 -20.82 35.98
N LEU A 163 26.46 -20.57 35.80
CA LEU A 163 25.40 -21.45 36.31
C LEU A 163 25.45 -22.84 35.69
N VAL A 164 25.57 -22.91 34.36
CA VAL A 164 25.68 -24.17 33.62
C VAL A 164 26.93 -24.94 34.05
N LEU A 165 28.08 -24.26 34.15
CA LEU A 165 29.31 -24.89 34.63
C LEU A 165 29.15 -25.42 36.05
N ASN A 166 28.49 -24.68 36.95
CA ASN A 166 28.25 -25.12 38.32
C ASN A 166 27.37 -26.38 38.36
N ILE A 167 26.31 -26.42 37.55
CA ILE A 167 25.39 -27.58 37.44
C ILE A 167 26.13 -28.82 36.93
N TYR A 168 26.91 -28.69 35.86
CA TYR A 168 27.60 -29.82 35.22
C TYR A 168 29.00 -30.09 35.79
N LEU A 169 29.47 -29.34 36.80
CA LEU A 169 30.85 -29.45 37.29
C LEU A 169 31.18 -30.87 37.75
N ASN A 170 30.27 -31.50 38.49
CA ASN A 170 30.45 -32.87 38.98
C ASN A 170 30.51 -33.86 37.83
N ASP A 171 29.62 -33.77 36.85
CA ASP A 171 29.62 -34.63 35.67
C ASP A 171 30.94 -34.51 34.90
N ILE A 172 31.43 -33.27 34.70
CA ILE A 172 32.72 -32.98 34.05
C ILE A 172 33.90 -33.62 34.80
N LEU A 173 33.89 -33.63 36.13
CA LEU A 173 34.94 -34.27 36.93
C LEU A 173 34.86 -35.80 36.87
N MET A 174 33.64 -36.36 36.86
CA MET A 174 33.38 -37.80 36.81
C MET A 174 33.72 -38.43 35.44
N LEU A 175 33.78 -37.64 34.37
CA LEU A 175 34.21 -38.10 33.03
C LEU A 175 35.57 -38.81 33.02
N SER A 176 36.48 -38.42 33.92
CA SER A 176 37.80 -39.06 34.07
C SER A 176 37.75 -40.47 34.67
N GLN A 177 36.65 -40.81 35.33
CA GLN A 177 36.42 -42.08 36.03
C GLN A 177 35.50 -43.01 35.23
N ASP A 178 34.92 -42.51 34.13
CA ASP A 178 34.02 -43.27 33.26
C ASP A 178 34.79 -44.21 32.32
N HIS A 179 34.14 -45.27 31.84
CA HIS A 179 34.77 -46.31 31.04
C HIS A 179 34.86 -45.94 29.55
N LEU A 180 35.96 -46.30 28.89
CA LEU A 180 36.07 -46.17 27.43
C LEU A 180 35.20 -47.23 26.72
N PRO A 181 34.57 -46.90 25.57
CA PRO A 181 34.54 -45.59 24.90
C PRO A 181 33.38 -44.67 25.35
N GLY A 182 32.60 -45.08 26.35
CA GLY A 182 31.40 -44.36 26.84
C GLY A 182 31.68 -42.94 27.30
N ASN A 183 32.82 -42.74 27.97
CA ASN A 183 33.28 -41.42 28.43
C ASN A 183 33.37 -40.36 27.31
N ILE A 184 33.78 -40.72 26.09
CA ILE A 184 33.85 -39.79 24.95
C ILE A 184 32.45 -39.40 24.49
N TYR A 185 31.51 -40.35 24.45
CA TYR A 185 30.13 -40.06 24.09
C TYR A 185 29.45 -39.18 25.14
N HIS A 186 29.65 -39.46 26.42
CA HIS A 186 29.20 -38.59 27.51
C HIS A 186 29.82 -37.19 27.41
N ALA A 187 31.11 -37.07 27.08
CA ALA A 187 31.77 -35.77 26.90
C ALA A 187 31.09 -34.94 25.81
N LEU A 188 30.81 -35.58 24.66
CA LEU A 188 30.18 -34.94 23.52
C LEU A 188 28.73 -34.52 23.82
N ASP A 189 27.98 -35.34 24.55
CA ASP A 189 26.62 -35.00 24.96
C ASP A 189 26.63 -33.80 25.94
N LEU A 190 27.51 -33.83 26.94
CA LEU A 190 27.68 -32.75 27.90
C LEU A 190 28.07 -31.44 27.21
N VAL A 191 29.07 -31.46 26.31
CA VAL A 191 29.46 -30.29 25.51
C VAL A 191 28.30 -29.78 24.64
N SER A 192 27.53 -30.69 24.04
CA SER A 192 26.36 -30.33 23.22
C SER A 192 25.28 -29.63 24.05
N TRP A 193 24.95 -30.17 25.22
CA TRP A 193 23.96 -29.57 26.13
C TRP A 193 24.42 -28.22 26.68
N ILE A 194 25.67 -28.10 27.11
CA ILE A 194 26.24 -26.83 27.54
C ILE A 194 26.15 -25.81 26.40
N PHE A 195 26.54 -26.20 25.19
CA PHE A 195 26.50 -25.31 24.04
C PHE A 195 25.06 -24.87 23.69
N ILE A 196 24.09 -25.78 23.73
CA ILE A 196 22.66 -25.46 23.53
C ILE A 196 22.17 -24.49 24.60
N LEU A 197 22.46 -24.75 25.89
CA LEU A 197 22.02 -23.88 26.99
C LEU A 197 22.62 -22.47 26.89
N LEU A 198 23.90 -22.37 26.53
CA LEU A 198 24.55 -21.08 26.28
C LEU A 198 23.92 -20.35 25.10
N CYS A 199 23.65 -21.04 23.99
CA CYS A 199 22.99 -20.43 22.84
C CYS A 199 21.56 -20.01 23.17
N ALA A 200 20.83 -20.82 23.93
CA ALA A 200 19.47 -20.53 24.39
C ALA A 200 19.42 -19.31 25.31
N SER A 201 20.47 -19.04 26.11
CA SER A 201 20.56 -17.83 26.92
C SER A 201 20.45 -16.55 26.10
N THR A 202 20.88 -16.58 24.85
CA THR A 202 20.79 -15.42 23.94
C THR A 202 19.34 -15.08 23.59
N PHE A 203 18.40 -16.01 23.75
CA PHE A 203 16.97 -15.72 23.59
C PHE A 203 16.46 -14.69 24.61
N LEU A 204 17.03 -14.65 25.82
CA LEU A 204 16.71 -13.63 26.82
C LEU A 204 17.09 -12.22 26.34
N ILE A 205 18.20 -12.12 25.60
CA ILE A 205 18.64 -10.86 24.99
C ILE A 205 17.65 -10.44 23.90
N VAL A 206 17.26 -11.38 23.03
CA VAL A 206 16.32 -11.14 21.93
C VAL A 206 14.94 -10.74 22.45
N ALA A 207 14.47 -11.33 23.55
CA ALA A 207 13.19 -11.02 24.17
C ALA A 207 13.08 -9.55 24.59
N ILE A 208 14.21 -8.88 24.87
CA ILE A 208 14.27 -7.45 25.20
C ILE A 208 14.57 -6.61 23.95
N ASP A 209 15.54 -7.02 23.13
CA ASP A 209 15.95 -6.22 21.96
C ASP A 209 14.84 -6.14 20.90
N VAL A 210 14.14 -7.23 20.59
CA VAL A 210 13.10 -7.23 19.54
C VAL A 210 11.97 -6.22 19.82
N PRO A 211 11.31 -6.23 21.00
CA PRO A 211 10.30 -5.22 21.32
C PRO A 211 10.86 -3.80 21.29
N TYR A 212 12.09 -3.59 21.78
CA TYR A 212 12.75 -2.30 21.74
C TYR A 212 12.98 -1.81 20.30
N GLN A 213 13.42 -2.69 19.39
CA GLN A 213 13.65 -2.33 17.98
C GLN A 213 12.34 -2.02 17.26
N ILE A 214 11.26 -2.76 17.54
CA ILE A 214 9.93 -2.46 16.98
C ILE A 214 9.47 -1.09 17.47
N TRP A 215 9.56 -0.83 18.78
CA TRP A 215 9.16 0.45 19.35
C TRP A 215 9.99 1.61 18.81
N ASN A 216 11.32 1.46 18.73
CA ASN A 216 12.21 2.50 18.21
C ASN A 216 11.93 2.78 16.73
N HIS A 217 11.72 1.74 15.92
CA HIS A 217 11.35 1.89 14.51
C HIS A 217 10.02 2.63 14.34
N SER A 218 8.99 2.25 15.10
CA SER A 218 7.70 2.96 15.10
C SER A 218 7.85 4.41 15.55
N LYS A 219 8.70 4.68 16.56
CA LYS A 219 8.99 6.03 17.05
C LYS A 219 9.68 6.90 15.98
N GLU A 220 10.62 6.33 15.22
CA GLU A 220 11.28 7.03 14.11
C GLU A 220 10.31 7.41 12.98
N LEU A 221 9.29 6.57 12.76
CA LEU A 221 8.29 6.77 11.70
C LEU A 221 7.15 7.72 12.09
N LYS A 222 7.02 8.08 13.38
CA LYS A 222 6.01 9.04 13.85
C LYS A 222 6.02 10.34 13.04
N MET A 223 4.85 10.96 12.98
CA MET A 223 4.57 12.15 12.18
C MET A 223 4.22 13.32 13.09
N THR A 224 4.44 14.53 12.60
CA THR A 224 3.82 15.71 13.21
C THR A 224 2.39 15.84 12.67
N LYS A 225 1.52 16.55 13.42
CA LYS A 225 0.16 16.86 12.94
C LYS A 225 0.17 17.57 11.59
N GLN A 226 1.18 18.39 11.34
CA GLN A 226 1.33 19.10 10.06
C GLN A 226 1.71 18.14 8.93
N GLU A 227 2.68 17.24 9.15
CA GLU A 227 3.06 16.21 8.17
C GLU A 227 1.85 15.36 7.74
N VAL A 228 1.00 14.94 8.70
CA VAL A 228 -0.20 14.15 8.41
C VAL A 228 -1.18 14.95 7.55
N LYS A 229 -1.45 16.20 7.91
CA LYS A 229 -2.35 17.08 7.14
C LYS A 229 -1.85 17.29 5.71
N ASP A 230 -0.55 17.50 5.54
CA ASP A 230 0.02 17.73 4.22
C ASP A 230 -0.01 16.45 3.37
N GLU A 231 0.22 15.28 3.96
CA GLU A 231 0.06 14.00 3.26
C GLU A 231 -1.39 13.72 2.84
N TYR A 232 -2.38 14.09 3.66
CA TYR A 232 -3.80 14.04 3.27
C TYR A 232 -4.10 14.97 2.08
N LYS A 233 -3.56 16.20 2.09
CA LYS A 233 -3.73 17.14 0.96
C LYS A 233 -3.09 16.61 -0.33
N ASP A 234 -1.93 15.98 -0.24
CA ASP A 234 -1.22 15.41 -1.39
C ASP A 234 -1.94 14.18 -1.97
N THR A 235 -2.66 13.44 -1.13
CA THR A 235 -3.34 12.20 -1.54
C THR A 235 -4.76 12.47 -2.06
N GLU A 236 -5.52 13.32 -1.37
CA GLU A 236 -6.91 13.63 -1.74
C GLU A 236 -7.07 14.88 -2.61
N GLY A 237 -6.00 15.66 -2.78
CA GLY A 237 -6.06 16.98 -3.39
C GLY A 237 -6.59 18.04 -2.42
N LYS A 238 -6.26 19.31 -2.68
CA LYS A 238 -6.75 20.43 -1.86
C LYS A 238 -8.28 20.56 -2.00
N PRO A 239 -9.02 20.76 -0.90
CA PRO A 239 -10.48 20.98 -0.94
C PRO A 239 -10.88 22.11 -1.89
N GLU A 240 -10.08 23.18 -1.93
CA GLU A 240 -10.25 24.32 -2.84
C GLU A 240 -10.21 23.90 -4.32
N VAL A 241 -9.33 22.96 -4.67
CA VAL A 241 -9.18 22.45 -6.04
C VAL A 241 -10.38 21.56 -6.40
N LYS A 242 -10.82 20.68 -5.49
CA LYS A 242 -12.05 19.89 -5.69
C LYS A 242 -13.28 20.80 -5.87
N GLY A 243 -13.40 21.85 -5.06
CA GLY A 243 -14.46 22.86 -5.17
C GLY A 243 -14.43 23.59 -6.53
N ARG A 244 -13.24 24.01 -6.97
CA ARG A 244 -13.04 24.69 -8.26
C ARG A 244 -13.39 23.79 -9.45
N ILE A 245 -13.01 22.52 -9.41
CA ILE A 245 -13.36 21.54 -10.44
C ILE A 245 -14.88 21.41 -10.54
N ARG A 246 -15.59 21.31 -9.41
CA ARG A 246 -17.06 21.21 -9.39
C ARG A 246 -17.74 22.46 -9.96
N GLN A 247 -17.23 23.65 -9.65
CA GLN A 247 -17.73 24.91 -10.23
C GLN A 247 -17.54 24.93 -11.75
N LEU A 248 -16.35 24.60 -12.25
CA LEU A 248 -16.07 24.55 -13.69
C LEU A 248 -16.94 23.53 -14.42
N GLN A 249 -17.18 22.36 -13.81
CA GLN A 249 -18.09 21.35 -14.36
C GLN A 249 -19.52 21.88 -14.51
N GLN A 250 -20.03 22.61 -13.51
CA GLN A 250 -21.34 23.25 -13.58
C GLN A 250 -21.41 24.33 -14.67
N GLU A 251 -20.38 25.19 -14.77
CA GLU A 251 -20.32 26.23 -15.81
C GLU A 251 -20.30 25.63 -17.22
N MET A 252 -19.52 24.56 -17.44
CA MET A 252 -19.47 23.86 -18.73
C MET A 252 -20.82 23.22 -19.09
N ALA A 253 -21.49 22.60 -18.12
CA ALA A 253 -22.82 22.02 -18.33
C ALA A 253 -23.86 23.09 -18.69
N GLN A 254 -23.85 24.24 -18.00
CA GLN A 254 -24.74 25.36 -18.31
C GLN A 254 -24.46 25.94 -19.71
N ARG A 255 -23.19 26.13 -20.09
CA ARG A 255 -22.83 26.61 -21.43
C ARG A 255 -23.32 25.66 -22.52
N ARG A 256 -23.16 24.35 -22.33
CA ARG A 256 -23.65 23.34 -23.28
C ARG A 256 -25.17 23.39 -23.41
N MET A 257 -25.88 23.44 -22.29
CA MET A 257 -27.34 23.58 -22.28
C MET A 257 -27.81 24.84 -23.02
N MET A 258 -27.16 25.99 -22.79
CA MET A 258 -27.51 27.24 -23.48
C MET A 258 -27.22 27.17 -24.99
N GLY A 259 -26.18 26.45 -25.40
CA GLY A 259 -25.86 26.21 -26.81
C GLY A 259 -26.90 25.37 -27.57
N GLU A 260 -27.73 24.59 -26.87
CA GLU A 260 -28.81 23.81 -27.49
C GLU A 260 -30.14 24.55 -27.59
N VAL A 261 -30.29 25.70 -26.92
CA VAL A 261 -31.52 26.52 -26.97
C VAL A 261 -31.89 26.94 -28.40
N PRO A 262 -30.96 27.37 -29.28
CA PRO A 262 -31.27 27.70 -30.67
C PRO A 262 -31.84 26.53 -31.48
N ASN A 263 -31.54 25.28 -31.09
CA ASN A 263 -31.98 24.07 -31.78
C ASN A 263 -33.39 23.64 -31.35
N ALA A 264 -34.04 24.33 -30.41
CA ALA A 264 -35.35 24.00 -29.91
C ALA A 264 -36.47 24.39 -30.89
N ASP A 265 -37.56 23.62 -30.91
CA ASP A 265 -38.72 23.93 -31.73
C ASP A 265 -39.63 24.94 -31.07
N VAL A 266 -39.76 24.86 -29.74
CA VAL A 266 -40.56 25.77 -28.93
C VAL A 266 -39.98 25.92 -27.54
N ILE A 267 -40.17 27.10 -26.96
CA ILE A 267 -39.87 27.35 -25.55
C ILE A 267 -41.17 27.64 -24.82
N VAL A 268 -41.47 26.78 -23.85
CA VAL A 268 -42.64 26.88 -22.99
C VAL A 268 -42.26 27.65 -21.74
N VAL A 269 -42.94 28.76 -21.48
CA VAL A 269 -42.60 29.65 -20.36
C VAL A 269 -43.73 29.79 -19.35
N ASN A 270 -43.34 29.83 -18.08
CA ASN A 270 -44.08 30.49 -17.02
C ASN A 270 -43.49 31.91 -16.89
N PRO A 271 -44.27 32.98 -17.14
CA PRO A 271 -43.77 34.35 -17.26
C PRO A 271 -42.78 34.81 -16.18
N GLU A 272 -42.96 34.33 -14.95
CA GLU A 272 -42.21 34.81 -13.78
C GLU A 272 -41.09 33.87 -13.34
N HIS A 273 -41.13 32.56 -13.67
CA HIS A 273 -40.26 31.58 -13.00
C HIS A 273 -39.61 30.50 -13.86
N TYR A 274 -40.25 30.01 -14.92
CA TYR A 274 -39.77 28.79 -15.61
C TYR A 274 -39.66 29.00 -17.11
N ALA A 275 -38.59 28.46 -17.71
CA ALA A 275 -38.49 28.29 -19.15
C ALA A 275 -37.98 26.90 -19.49
N VAL A 276 -38.67 26.22 -20.39
CA VAL A 276 -38.32 24.88 -20.87
C VAL A 276 -38.29 24.89 -22.39
N ALA A 277 -37.16 24.54 -22.96
CA ALA A 277 -36.97 24.39 -24.40
C ALA A 277 -37.21 22.94 -24.79
N VAL A 278 -38.14 22.73 -25.72
CA VAL A 278 -38.57 21.42 -26.19
C VAL A 278 -38.24 21.29 -27.68
N LYS A 279 -37.71 20.12 -28.05
CA LYS A 279 -37.42 19.75 -29.42
C LYS A 279 -38.17 18.48 -29.79
N TYR A 280 -38.69 18.42 -31.01
CA TYR A 280 -39.26 17.22 -31.59
C TYR A 280 -38.53 16.89 -32.88
N ASP A 281 -37.88 15.73 -32.90
CA ASP A 281 -37.13 15.25 -34.05
C ASP A 281 -37.54 13.80 -34.32
N ALA A 282 -38.38 13.61 -35.34
CA ALA A 282 -38.91 12.31 -35.75
C ALA A 282 -37.81 11.31 -36.17
N THR A 283 -36.59 11.79 -36.46
CA THR A 283 -35.43 10.91 -36.76
C THR A 283 -34.70 10.45 -35.50
N LYS A 284 -34.84 11.18 -34.39
CA LYS A 284 -34.07 10.97 -33.15
C LYS A 284 -34.89 10.34 -32.03
N SER A 285 -36.17 10.66 -31.91
CA SER A 285 -37.04 10.11 -30.88
C SER A 285 -38.52 10.11 -31.31
N THR A 286 -39.26 9.13 -30.82
CA THR A 286 -40.72 9.01 -30.98
C THR A 286 -41.46 10.12 -30.23
N ALA A 287 -40.84 10.71 -29.20
CA ALA A 287 -41.43 11.71 -28.32
C ALA A 287 -40.64 13.02 -28.32
N PRO A 288 -41.29 14.18 -28.05
CA PRO A 288 -40.56 15.41 -27.80
C PRO A 288 -39.69 15.29 -26.55
N PHE A 289 -38.50 15.88 -26.58
CA PHE A 289 -37.54 15.85 -25.48
C PHE A 289 -37.08 17.26 -25.09
N VAL A 290 -36.60 17.40 -23.85
CA VAL A 290 -36.17 18.69 -23.29
C VAL A 290 -34.70 18.94 -23.63
N VAL A 291 -34.39 20.03 -24.32
CA VAL A 291 -33.00 20.41 -24.68
C VAL A 291 -32.38 21.43 -23.73
N ALA A 292 -33.22 22.24 -23.08
CA ALA A 292 -32.78 23.14 -22.02
C ALA A 292 -33.93 23.40 -21.05
N LYS A 293 -33.63 23.59 -19.76
CA LYS A 293 -34.62 24.04 -18.78
C LYS A 293 -33.95 24.90 -17.71
N GLY A 294 -34.66 25.89 -17.21
CA GLY A 294 -34.13 26.81 -16.21
C GLY A 294 -35.22 27.46 -15.37
N VAL A 295 -34.78 28.04 -14.25
CA VAL A 295 -35.59 28.83 -13.32
C VAL A 295 -34.97 30.21 -13.18
N ASP A 296 -35.79 31.22 -12.91
CA ASP A 296 -35.39 32.60 -12.64
C ASP A 296 -34.37 33.15 -13.65
N GLU A 297 -33.13 33.43 -13.25
CA GLU A 297 -32.09 33.98 -14.15
C GLU A 297 -31.78 33.08 -15.35
N VAL A 298 -31.74 31.77 -15.14
CA VAL A 298 -31.50 30.79 -16.21
C VAL A 298 -32.69 30.79 -17.18
N ALA A 299 -33.92 30.89 -16.66
CA ALA A 299 -35.11 31.00 -17.48
C ALA A 299 -35.11 32.30 -18.30
N PHE A 300 -34.67 33.41 -17.71
CA PHE A 300 -34.52 34.69 -18.39
C PHE A 300 -33.50 34.58 -19.53
N LYS A 301 -32.35 33.94 -19.29
CA LYS A 301 -31.31 33.77 -20.30
C LYS A 301 -31.74 32.86 -21.45
N ILE A 302 -32.48 31.79 -21.17
CA ILE A 302 -33.09 30.92 -22.20
C ILE A 302 -34.01 31.75 -23.10
N ARG A 303 -34.85 32.62 -22.54
CA ARG A 303 -35.74 33.50 -23.31
C ARG A 303 -34.99 34.54 -24.13
N GLU A 304 -33.88 35.07 -23.62
CA GLU A 304 -33.02 36.02 -24.35
C GLU A 304 -32.43 35.36 -25.59
N ILE A 305 -31.77 34.20 -25.44
CA ILE A 305 -31.19 33.44 -26.55
C ILE A 305 -32.26 33.06 -27.58
N ALA A 306 -33.45 32.70 -27.11
CA ALA A 306 -34.59 32.37 -27.97
C ALA A 306 -35.03 33.53 -28.86
N ARG A 307 -35.07 34.75 -28.31
CA ARG A 307 -35.41 35.96 -29.07
C ARG A 307 -34.33 36.27 -30.11
N GLU A 308 -33.06 36.12 -29.75
CA GLU A 308 -31.94 36.31 -30.67
C GLU A 308 -31.98 35.32 -31.85
N HIS A 309 -32.38 34.07 -31.59
CA HIS A 309 -32.40 32.99 -32.60
C HIS A 309 -33.79 32.75 -33.23
N ASN A 310 -34.77 33.63 -32.97
CA ASN A 310 -36.14 33.53 -33.48
C ASN A 310 -36.86 32.20 -33.16
N VAL A 311 -36.57 31.62 -31.99
CA VAL A 311 -37.28 30.44 -31.47
C VAL A 311 -38.61 30.90 -30.86
N ALA A 312 -39.70 30.19 -31.18
CA ALA A 312 -41.04 30.57 -30.74
C ALA A 312 -41.18 30.39 -29.21
N ILE A 313 -41.62 31.45 -28.53
CA ILE A 313 -41.89 31.44 -27.09
C ILE A 313 -43.41 31.38 -26.90
N VAL A 314 -43.87 30.37 -26.16
CA VAL A 314 -45.30 30.14 -25.87
C VAL A 314 -45.51 30.18 -24.36
N THR A 315 -46.42 31.06 -23.93
CA THR A 315 -46.80 31.17 -22.53
C THR A 315 -47.79 30.08 -22.16
N ALA A 316 -47.35 29.14 -21.34
CA ALA A 316 -48.17 28.07 -20.81
C ALA A 316 -47.64 27.68 -19.43
N ALA A 317 -47.99 28.48 -18.42
CA ALA A 317 -47.41 28.36 -17.08
C ALA A 317 -47.60 26.97 -16.42
N PRO A 318 -48.78 26.31 -16.49
CA PRO A 318 -48.96 24.98 -15.93
C PRO A 318 -48.07 23.92 -16.59
N LEU A 319 -47.95 23.94 -17.91
CA LEU A 319 -47.12 23.00 -18.66
C LEU A 319 -45.62 23.25 -18.47
N ALA A 320 -45.18 24.51 -18.43
CA ALA A 320 -43.78 24.84 -18.17
C ALA A 320 -43.32 24.31 -16.81
N ARG A 321 -44.16 24.43 -15.78
CA ARG A 321 -43.86 23.91 -14.43
C ARG A 321 -43.88 22.38 -14.42
N ALA A 322 -44.88 21.76 -15.04
CA ALA A 322 -44.99 20.31 -15.14
C ALA A 322 -43.76 19.69 -15.83
N ILE A 323 -43.34 20.21 -16.99
CA ILE A 323 -42.16 19.69 -17.71
C ILE A 323 -40.88 19.93 -16.90
N TYR A 324 -40.75 21.09 -16.24
CA TYR A 324 -39.56 21.41 -15.45
C TYR A 324 -39.32 20.40 -14.31
N HIS A 325 -40.37 20.00 -13.59
CA HIS A 325 -40.24 19.07 -12.46
C HIS A 325 -40.17 17.60 -12.89
N THR A 326 -40.83 17.23 -13.98
CA THR A 326 -40.98 15.81 -14.37
C THR A 326 -39.91 15.32 -15.35
N THR A 327 -39.26 16.21 -16.11
CA THR A 327 -38.38 15.82 -17.22
C THR A 327 -36.98 16.42 -17.07
N LYS A 328 -35.90 15.62 -17.20
CA LYS A 328 -34.51 16.13 -17.21
C LYS A 328 -34.09 16.58 -18.62
N ILE A 329 -32.98 17.31 -18.71
CA ILE A 329 -32.38 17.68 -20.00
C ILE A 329 -31.96 16.40 -20.73
N ASP A 330 -32.11 16.38 -22.06
CA ASP A 330 -31.90 15.24 -22.96
C ASP A 330 -32.82 14.03 -22.69
N GLN A 331 -33.92 14.23 -21.95
CA GLN A 331 -34.91 13.20 -21.67
C GLN A 331 -36.24 13.47 -22.39
N GLU A 332 -36.88 12.40 -22.83
CA GLU A 332 -38.24 12.42 -23.40
C GLU A 332 -39.26 12.87 -22.34
N ILE A 333 -40.25 13.62 -22.80
CA ILE A 333 -41.34 14.09 -21.95
C ILE A 333 -42.22 12.87 -21.54
N PRO A 334 -42.80 12.83 -20.34
CA PRO A 334 -43.72 11.76 -19.96
C PRO A 334 -44.99 11.72 -20.83
N GLU A 335 -45.54 10.52 -21.04
CA GLU A 335 -46.73 10.31 -21.89
C GLU A 335 -47.92 11.19 -21.47
N GLY A 336 -48.11 11.40 -20.17
CA GLY A 336 -49.17 12.24 -19.63
C GLY A 336 -49.13 13.71 -20.09
N LEU A 337 -47.97 14.21 -20.54
CA LEU A 337 -47.80 15.58 -21.04
C LEU A 337 -47.78 15.66 -22.58
N PHE A 338 -47.78 14.53 -23.30
CA PHE A 338 -47.67 14.51 -24.77
C PHE A 338 -48.74 15.33 -25.46
N THR A 339 -49.99 15.17 -25.05
CA THR A 339 -51.11 15.90 -25.67
C THR A 339 -50.95 17.41 -25.50
N ALA A 340 -50.55 17.86 -24.32
CA ALA A 340 -50.33 19.28 -24.03
C ALA A 340 -49.13 19.85 -24.82
N VAL A 341 -48.04 19.09 -24.94
CA VAL A 341 -46.86 19.49 -25.73
C VAL A 341 -47.16 19.48 -27.22
N ALA A 342 -47.88 18.48 -27.72
CA ALA A 342 -48.27 18.38 -29.13
C ALA A 342 -49.17 19.56 -29.55
N GLN A 343 -50.07 20.01 -28.69
CA GLN A 343 -50.87 21.22 -28.93
C GLN A 343 -49.99 22.47 -29.07
N VAL A 344 -48.97 22.61 -28.23
CA VAL A 344 -48.02 23.73 -28.28
C VAL A 344 -47.16 23.67 -29.55
N LEU A 345 -46.64 22.50 -29.92
CA LEU A 345 -45.88 22.31 -31.15
C LEU A 345 -46.74 22.56 -32.41
N ALA A 346 -47.97 22.06 -32.42
CA ALA A 346 -48.92 22.29 -33.51
C ALA A 346 -49.26 23.78 -33.67
N TYR A 347 -49.46 24.50 -32.55
CA TYR A 347 -49.66 25.95 -32.56
C TYR A 347 -48.45 26.68 -33.17
N VAL A 348 -47.23 26.35 -32.74
CA VAL A 348 -46.01 26.95 -33.30
C VAL A 348 -45.85 26.63 -34.78
N PHE A 349 -46.17 25.42 -35.21
CA PHE A 349 -46.14 25.02 -36.61
C PHE A 349 -47.13 25.82 -37.46
N GLN A 350 -48.38 25.97 -36.99
CA GLN A 350 -49.39 26.80 -37.65
C GLN A 350 -49.00 28.28 -37.68
N LEU A 351 -48.39 28.79 -36.60
CA LEU A 351 -47.90 30.16 -36.51
C LEU A 351 -46.77 30.42 -37.53
N ARG A 352 -45.83 29.48 -37.66
CA ARG A 352 -44.77 29.53 -38.69
C ARG A 352 -45.37 29.48 -40.11
N GLN A 353 -46.41 28.69 -40.36
CA GLN A 353 -47.09 28.66 -41.66
C GLN A 353 -47.86 29.95 -41.98
N PHE A 354 -48.53 30.53 -40.98
CA PHE A 354 -49.22 31.81 -41.12
C PHE A 354 -48.23 32.95 -41.43
N GLN A 355 -47.10 33.00 -40.73
CA GLN A 355 -46.03 33.98 -41.00
C GLN A 355 -45.43 33.84 -42.41
N LYS A 356 -45.46 32.64 -42.99
CA LYS A 356 -45.04 32.35 -44.38
C LYS A 356 -46.14 32.59 -45.42
N GLY A 357 -47.30 33.11 -45.02
CA GLY A 357 -48.43 33.41 -45.92
C GLY A 357 -49.19 32.18 -46.44
N LYS A 358 -49.00 31.01 -45.84
CA LYS A 358 -49.52 29.72 -46.34
C LYS A 358 -50.70 29.15 -45.52
N GLY A 359 -51.33 29.93 -44.64
CA GLY A 359 -52.40 29.42 -43.77
C GLY A 359 -53.24 30.49 -43.08
N ARG A 360 -54.24 30.05 -42.31
CA ARG A 360 -55.08 30.90 -41.45
C ARG A 360 -54.37 31.22 -40.12
N ARG A 361 -54.70 32.37 -39.50
CA ARG A 361 -54.17 32.76 -38.20
C ARG A 361 -54.56 31.69 -37.15
N PRO A 362 -53.60 31.07 -36.44
CA PRO A 362 -53.92 30.04 -35.45
C PRO A 362 -54.66 30.62 -34.25
N ASN A 363 -55.54 29.81 -33.66
CA ASN A 363 -56.15 30.11 -32.37
C ASN A 363 -55.10 30.00 -31.26
N ALA A 364 -55.18 30.87 -30.26
CA ALA A 364 -54.26 30.82 -29.12
C ALA A 364 -54.29 29.44 -28.44
N VAL A 365 -53.15 29.00 -27.90
CA VAL A 365 -53.06 27.75 -27.12
C VAL A 365 -54.07 27.80 -25.96
N PRO A 366 -54.91 26.77 -25.77
CA PRO A 366 -55.90 26.77 -24.70
C PRO A 366 -55.26 26.95 -23.32
N THR A 367 -55.81 27.85 -22.51
CA THR A 367 -55.32 28.11 -21.15
C THR A 367 -55.48 26.90 -20.22
N LYS A 368 -56.45 26.02 -20.51
CA LYS A 368 -56.63 24.71 -19.86
C LYS A 368 -56.01 23.62 -20.72
N GLN A 369 -54.78 23.26 -20.40
CA GLN A 369 -54.08 22.16 -21.06
C GLN A 369 -54.44 20.82 -20.38
N PRO A 370 -54.55 19.72 -21.14
CA PRO A 370 -54.81 18.39 -20.59
C PRO A 370 -53.55 17.89 -19.87
N ILE A 371 -53.38 18.31 -18.61
CA ILE A 371 -52.30 17.91 -17.72
C ILE A 371 -52.93 17.00 -16.64
N PRO A 372 -52.49 15.73 -16.50
CA PRO A 372 -52.92 14.85 -15.41
C PRO A 372 -52.62 15.47 -14.05
N ASP A 373 -53.52 15.28 -13.07
CA ASP A 373 -53.37 15.87 -11.73
C ASP A 373 -52.08 15.43 -11.02
N GLU A 374 -51.59 14.22 -11.32
CA GLU A 374 -50.34 13.66 -10.79
C GLU A 374 -49.08 14.39 -11.29
N LEU A 375 -49.16 15.13 -12.40
CA LEU A 375 -48.03 15.84 -13.02
C LEU A 375 -48.13 17.36 -12.83
N LYS A 376 -49.15 17.84 -12.10
CA LYS A 376 -49.31 19.25 -11.72
C LYS A 376 -48.48 19.52 -10.46
N HIS A 377 -47.22 19.88 -10.66
CA HIS A 377 -46.33 20.41 -9.61
C HIS A 377 -46.41 21.93 -9.52
#